data_AF-A0A538RQT1-F1
#
_entry.id   AF-A0A538RQT1-F1
#
_cell.length_a   1.000
_cell.length_b   1.000
_cell.length_c   1.000
_cell.angle_alpha   90.00
_cell.angle_beta   90.00
_cell.angle_gamma   90.00
#
_symmetry.space_group_name_H-M   'P 1'
#
loop_
_entity.id
_entity.type
_entity.pdbx_description
1 polymer ?
#
loop_
_entity_poly.entity_id
_entity_poly.type
_entity_poly.pdbx_seq_one_letter_code
_entity_poly.pdbx_strand_id
1 'polypeptide(L)'
;MGDLIKEALSIGWPLLALLAGLFVYSLVSIKDRVAKKRAMFKLFIGMIAACMLMVAVAHYKGSFYEANRTLPASLVLITAMCFMMGIYFPNQAAMLRIGGFMFLVAAGLSGYGNWLPQVEGGFPPAEVKLDFASMSAQQLADEGEKIIFGGVGKNKEQGAIGKGQCPLCHAFHAGMLGERAPNLLGIPERAIKERLEDPKYSKGKPQAREYEQKESFPGAGTAETAQEYIAESHSCPSCYVVVGYGVKGTNDKSSPMPPIHKPPISLSLPELAAVDTWLWVQADRPKQQEDKPAGEASALLADGTETVDQIFTKAQCIMCHTIPGIPGALGKQGPLLEEGTNAPNRIKDPAYKGGAHSTPEYIMESVVSPSTYVVKGFPDNLMPKVFGQKLSAGALKKIVDYLSQVKAGSPPPKIS
;
A
#
# COMPACT_ATOMS: atom_id res chain seq x y z
N MET A 1 6.94 -12.02 36.32
CA MET A 1 7.77 -11.50 37.44
C MET A 1 8.96 -12.41 37.74
N GLY A 2 8.78 -13.72 37.95
CA GLY A 2 9.89 -14.64 38.23
C GLY A 2 10.98 -14.69 37.15
N ASP A 3 10.61 -14.69 35.86
CA ASP A 3 11.58 -14.76 34.76
C ASP A 3 12.32 -13.44 34.54
N LEU A 4 11.63 -12.31 34.75
CA LEU A 4 12.24 -10.97 34.71
C LEU A 4 13.34 -10.82 35.77
N ILE A 5 13.12 -11.33 36.97
CA ILE A 5 14.09 -11.27 38.07
C ILE A 5 15.31 -12.16 37.74
N LYS A 6 15.09 -13.35 37.18
CA LYS A 6 16.19 -14.23 36.76
C LYS A 6 17.06 -13.57 35.69
N GLU A 7 16.44 -12.94 34.70
CA GLU A 7 17.16 -12.23 33.63
C GLU A 7 17.89 -10.98 34.16
N ALA A 8 17.26 -10.22 35.06
CA ALA A 8 17.92 -9.09 35.71
C ALA A 8 19.15 -9.54 36.53
N LEU A 9 19.06 -10.66 37.23
CA LEU A 9 20.17 -11.23 37.99
C LEU A 9 21.27 -11.81 37.08
N SER A 10 20.90 -12.45 35.97
CA SER A 10 21.87 -13.04 35.03
C SER A 10 22.76 -11.97 34.37
N ILE A 11 22.19 -10.81 34.03
CA ILE A 11 22.93 -9.69 33.45
C ILE A 11 23.69 -8.91 34.54
N GLY A 12 23.15 -8.86 35.77
CA GLY A 12 23.58 -7.90 36.80
C GLY A 12 24.46 -8.43 37.91
N TRP A 13 24.68 -9.74 37.99
CA TRP A 13 25.40 -10.36 39.10
C TRP A 13 26.83 -9.80 39.34
N PRO A 14 27.64 -9.42 38.32
CA PRO A 14 28.99 -8.91 38.59
C PRO A 14 28.97 -7.57 39.31
N LEU A 15 28.01 -6.69 38.95
CA LEU A 15 27.83 -5.40 39.59
C LEU A 15 27.35 -5.55 41.04
N LEU A 16 26.40 -6.46 41.28
CA LEU A 16 25.91 -6.75 42.63
C LEU A 16 27.01 -7.36 43.51
N ALA A 17 27.84 -8.26 42.97
CA ALA A 17 28.97 -8.83 43.67
C ALA A 17 30.02 -7.76 44.06
N LEU A 18 30.31 -6.83 43.15
CA LEU A 18 31.19 -5.70 43.42
C LEU A 18 30.65 -4.81 44.54
N LEU A 19 29.37 -4.43 44.48
CA LEU A 19 28.72 -3.59 45.49
C LEU A 19 28.67 -4.29 46.86
N ALA A 20 28.40 -5.60 46.89
CA ALA A 20 28.47 -6.40 48.11
C ALA A 20 29.88 -6.44 48.70
N GLY A 21 30.91 -6.60 47.85
CA GLY A 21 32.31 -6.52 48.26
C GLY A 21 32.68 -5.17 48.87
N LEU A 22 32.25 -4.07 48.24
CA LEU A 22 32.45 -2.71 48.76
C LEU A 22 31.69 -2.45 50.07
N PHE A 23 30.52 -3.08 50.24
CA PHE A 23 29.73 -3.02 51.46
C PHE A 23 30.47 -3.70 52.62
N VAL A 24 30.99 -4.90 52.41
CA VAL A 24 31.80 -5.62 53.40
C VAL A 24 33.10 -4.86 53.70
N TYR A 25 33.78 -4.35 52.67
CA TYR A 25 34.98 -3.53 52.84
C TYR A 25 34.70 -2.30 53.71
N SER A 26 33.63 -1.55 53.41
CA SER A 26 33.26 -0.35 54.18
C SER A 26 32.88 -0.67 55.64
N LEU A 27 32.31 -1.86 55.87
CA LEU A 27 31.96 -2.33 57.21
C LEU A 27 33.21 -2.56 58.08
N VAL A 28 34.27 -3.11 57.50
CA VAL A 28 35.50 -3.51 58.22
C VAL A 28 36.55 -2.40 58.25
N SER A 29 36.77 -1.70 57.13
CA SER A 29 37.92 -0.78 56.97
C SER A 29 37.70 0.61 57.55
N ILE A 30 36.46 1.09 57.64
CA ILE A 30 36.17 2.44 58.17
C ILE A 30 36.08 2.38 59.69
N LYS A 31 36.91 3.13 60.42
CA LYS A 31 36.88 3.15 61.90
C LYS A 31 35.88 4.16 62.46
N ASP A 32 35.75 5.33 61.82
CA ASP A 32 34.81 6.36 62.25
C ASP A 32 33.34 5.90 62.08
N ARG A 33 32.56 5.98 63.16
CA ARG A 33 31.18 5.47 63.19
C ARG A 33 30.25 6.25 62.26
N VAL A 34 30.45 7.57 62.14
CA VAL A 34 29.57 8.43 61.32
C VAL A 34 29.86 8.24 59.84
N ALA A 35 31.13 8.25 59.46
CA ALA A 35 31.59 7.98 58.09
C ALA A 35 31.19 6.56 57.65
N LYS A 36 31.32 5.56 58.53
CA LYS A 36 30.86 4.19 58.25
C LYS A 36 29.37 4.16 57.93
N LYS A 37 28.52 4.69 58.82
CA LYS A 37 27.06 4.73 58.59
C LYS A 37 26.71 5.41 57.26
N ARG A 38 27.37 6.53 56.94
CA ARG A 38 27.17 7.26 55.68
C ARG A 38 27.59 6.44 54.47
N ALA A 39 28.74 5.77 54.51
CA ALA A 39 29.23 4.93 53.42
C ALA A 39 28.32 3.72 53.17
N MET A 40 27.94 3.02 54.24
CA MET A 40 27.03 1.88 54.19
C MET A 40 25.66 2.26 53.64
N PHE A 41 25.11 3.40 54.05
CA PHE A 41 23.84 3.90 53.52
C PHE A 41 23.93 4.23 52.03
N LYS A 42 25.01 4.89 51.57
CA LYS A 42 25.20 5.16 50.14
C LYS A 42 25.34 3.88 49.32
N LEU A 43 26.05 2.88 49.83
CA LEU A 43 26.16 1.57 49.16
C LEU A 43 24.83 0.83 49.11
N PHE A 44 24.01 0.93 50.16
CA PHE A 44 22.66 0.40 50.17
C PHE A 44 21.77 1.05 49.08
N ILE A 45 21.77 2.39 48.99
CA ILE A 45 21.06 3.10 47.92
C ILE A 45 21.62 2.70 46.54
N GLY A 46 22.95 2.56 46.41
CA GLY A 46 23.60 2.09 45.19
C GLY A 46 23.17 0.68 44.76
N MET A 47 22.99 -0.24 45.72
CA MET A 47 22.45 -1.58 45.45
C MET A 47 21.00 -1.54 44.96
N ILE A 48 20.14 -0.71 45.57
CA ILE A 48 18.77 -0.51 45.10
C ILE A 48 18.77 0.05 43.67
N ALA A 49 19.59 1.06 43.40
CA ALA A 49 19.72 1.66 42.08
C ALA A 49 20.21 0.63 41.04
N ALA A 50 21.19 -0.20 41.39
CA ALA A 50 21.66 -1.28 40.53
C ALA A 50 20.54 -2.27 40.22
N CYS A 51 19.79 -2.73 41.22
CA CYS A 51 18.64 -3.62 41.01
C CYS A 51 17.58 -2.99 40.09
N MET A 52 17.24 -1.72 40.29
CA MET A 52 16.30 -0.99 39.43
C MET A 52 16.80 -0.92 37.98
N LEU A 53 18.09 -0.64 37.78
CA LEU A 53 18.71 -0.60 36.45
C LEU A 53 18.64 -1.97 35.77
N MET A 54 18.98 -3.04 36.50
CA MET A 54 18.94 -4.40 35.94
C MET A 54 17.53 -4.82 35.54
N VAL A 55 16.53 -4.51 36.38
CA VAL A 55 15.13 -4.76 36.06
C VAL A 55 14.71 -3.94 34.85
N ALA A 56 15.11 -2.67 34.76
CA ALA A 56 14.79 -1.81 33.61
C ALA A 56 15.40 -2.34 32.31
N VAL A 57 16.65 -2.81 32.33
CA VAL A 57 17.35 -3.38 31.16
C VAL A 57 16.73 -4.72 30.75
N ALA A 58 16.48 -5.62 31.70
CA ALA A 58 15.84 -6.91 31.42
C ALA A 58 14.42 -6.71 30.85
N HIS A 59 13.66 -5.78 31.43
CA HIS A 59 12.34 -5.40 30.93
C HIS A 59 12.44 -4.76 29.54
N TYR A 60 13.42 -3.89 29.31
CA TYR A 60 13.62 -3.24 28.01
C TYR A 60 13.88 -4.27 26.91
N LYS A 61 14.78 -5.24 27.18
CA LYS A 61 15.10 -6.34 26.28
C LYS A 61 13.84 -7.14 25.93
N GLY A 62 13.09 -7.58 26.94
CA GLY A 62 11.84 -8.35 26.71
C GLY A 62 10.82 -7.56 25.89
N SER A 63 10.53 -6.33 26.30
CA SER A 63 9.56 -5.46 25.62
C SER A 63 9.96 -5.09 24.20
N PHE A 64 11.26 -5.00 23.91
CA PHE A 64 11.77 -4.73 22.56
C PHE A 64 11.52 -5.91 21.61
N TYR A 65 11.80 -7.14 22.05
CA TYR A 65 11.64 -8.33 21.21
C TYR A 65 10.20 -8.82 21.12
N GLU A 66 9.39 -8.62 22.16
CA GLU A 66 7.98 -9.03 22.20
C GLU A 66 7.03 -7.98 21.60
N ALA A 67 7.54 -6.81 21.21
CA ALA A 67 6.75 -5.69 20.68
C ALA A 67 5.51 -5.30 21.52
N ASN A 68 5.55 -5.56 22.82
CA ASN A 68 4.40 -5.46 23.74
C ASN A 68 4.05 -4.01 24.15
N ARG A 69 4.69 -3.01 23.52
CA ARG A 69 4.47 -1.55 23.71
C ARG A 69 4.75 -1.03 25.13
N THR A 70 5.36 -1.81 26.01
CA THR A 70 5.65 -1.39 27.40
C THR A 70 7.06 -0.81 27.59
N LEU A 71 7.81 -0.57 26.51
CA LEU A 71 9.13 0.09 26.55
C LEU A 71 9.18 1.39 27.40
N PRO A 72 8.15 2.27 27.40
CA PRO A 72 8.15 3.45 28.27
C PRO A 72 8.31 3.12 29.76
N ALA A 73 7.86 1.94 30.23
CA ALA A 73 7.99 1.55 31.63
C ALA A 73 9.46 1.39 32.05
N SER A 74 10.32 0.86 31.16
CA SER A 74 11.77 0.77 31.42
C SER A 74 12.41 2.15 31.55
N LEU A 75 12.00 3.11 30.72
CA LEU A 75 12.52 4.48 30.75
C LEU A 75 12.07 5.22 32.03
N VAL A 76 10.84 4.97 32.49
CA VAL A 76 10.35 5.48 33.78
C VAL A 76 11.15 4.90 34.96
N LEU A 77 11.48 3.60 34.93
CA LEU A 77 12.32 2.97 35.96
C LEU A 77 13.72 3.59 36.01
N ILE A 78 14.36 3.82 34.86
CA ILE A 78 15.66 4.50 34.77
C ILE A 78 15.57 5.94 35.27
N THR A 79 14.50 6.65 34.90
CA THR A 79 14.21 8.01 35.38
C THR A 79 14.14 8.06 36.90
N ALA A 80 13.35 7.18 37.52
CA ALA A 80 13.21 7.11 38.98
C ALA A 80 14.55 6.80 39.66
N MET A 81 15.33 5.87 39.09
CA MET A 81 16.68 5.54 39.57
C MET A 81 17.61 6.77 39.50
N CYS A 82 17.63 7.50 38.39
CA CYS A 82 18.45 8.70 38.21
C CYS A 82 18.11 9.80 39.23
N PHE A 83 16.83 10.09 39.46
CA PHE A 83 16.42 11.08 40.46
C PHE A 83 16.75 10.65 41.90
N MET A 84 16.51 9.38 42.25
CA MET A 84 16.90 8.83 43.55
C MET A 84 18.41 8.98 43.77
N MET A 85 19.22 8.55 42.81
CA MET A 85 20.68 8.70 42.86
C MET A 85 21.10 10.17 42.96
N GLY A 86 20.42 11.08 42.25
CA GLY A 86 20.69 12.52 42.29
C GLY A 86 20.32 13.22 43.61
N ILE A 87 19.54 12.56 44.48
CA ILE A 87 19.28 13.02 45.86
C ILE A 87 20.45 12.60 46.77
N TYR A 88 20.93 11.36 46.65
CA TYR A 88 21.88 10.77 47.59
C TYR A 88 23.37 10.93 47.20
N PHE A 89 23.67 11.28 45.94
CA PHE A 89 25.02 11.46 45.40
C PHE A 89 25.23 12.88 44.86
N PRO A 90 25.46 13.88 45.73
CA PRO A 90 25.47 15.30 45.35
C PRO A 90 26.54 15.65 44.30
N ASN A 91 27.71 15.00 44.36
CA ASN A 91 28.80 15.24 43.40
C ASN A 91 28.43 14.88 41.96
N GLN A 92 27.47 13.96 41.78
CA GLN A 92 26.98 13.53 40.46
C GLN A 92 25.54 13.97 40.21
N ALA A 93 24.96 14.77 41.10
CA ALA A 93 23.53 15.09 41.08
C ALA A 93 23.13 15.86 39.81
N ALA A 94 23.98 16.76 39.32
CA ALA A 94 23.72 17.49 38.08
C ALA A 94 23.60 16.53 36.90
N MET A 95 24.58 15.65 36.71
CA MET A 95 24.57 14.64 35.65
C MET A 95 23.34 13.72 35.76
N LEU A 96 23.05 13.22 36.96
CA LEU A 96 21.94 12.30 37.19
C LEU A 96 20.57 12.95 36.97
N ARG A 97 20.38 14.22 37.36
CA ARG A 97 19.12 14.95 37.12
C ARG A 97 18.92 15.29 35.65
N ILE A 98 19.98 15.72 34.97
CA ILE A 98 19.93 15.99 33.52
C ILE A 98 19.62 14.70 32.76
N GLY A 99 20.35 13.62 33.03
CA GLY A 99 20.09 12.31 32.42
C GLY A 99 18.69 11.79 32.74
N GLY A 100 18.26 11.89 34.00
CA GLY A 100 16.91 11.52 34.42
C GLY A 100 15.81 12.29 33.69
N PHE A 101 15.99 13.60 33.48
CA PHE A 101 15.06 14.39 32.69
C PHE A 101 15.04 13.98 31.22
N MET A 102 16.19 13.66 30.63
CA MET A 102 16.25 13.14 29.25
C MET A 102 15.49 11.82 29.11
N PHE A 103 15.66 10.89 30.06
CA PHE A 103 14.92 9.64 30.07
C PHE A 103 13.41 9.86 30.30
N LEU A 104 13.02 10.85 31.10
CA LEU A 104 11.62 11.23 31.30
C LEU A 104 10.99 11.74 30.00
N VAL A 105 11.67 12.63 29.28
CA VAL A 105 11.22 13.13 27.98
C VAL A 105 11.12 11.98 26.97
N ALA A 106 12.13 11.11 26.92
CA ALA A 106 12.11 9.93 26.06
C ALA A 106 10.95 8.98 26.40
N ALA A 107 10.65 8.79 27.69
CA ALA A 107 9.50 8.01 28.14
C ALA A 107 8.17 8.62 27.68
N GLY A 108 8.03 9.95 27.78
CA GLY A 108 6.85 10.68 27.31
C GLY A 108 6.67 10.58 25.79
N LEU A 109 7.73 10.81 25.01
CA LEU A 109 7.69 10.70 23.55
C LEU A 109 7.44 9.27 23.08
N SER A 110 8.09 8.28 23.70
CA SER A 110 7.86 6.86 23.39
C SER A 110 6.46 6.42 23.79
N GLY A 111 5.95 6.88 24.94
CA GLY A 111 4.58 6.60 25.37
C GLY A 111 3.55 7.21 24.43
N TYR A 112 3.74 8.46 24.01
CA TYR A 112 2.89 9.12 23.03
C TYR A 112 2.96 8.42 21.67
N GLY A 113 4.17 8.08 21.21
CA GLY A 113 4.38 7.30 19.99
C GLY A 113 3.61 5.99 20.02
N ASN A 114 3.71 5.21 21.11
CA ASN A 114 3.01 3.94 21.26
C ASN A 114 1.47 4.08 21.38
N TRP A 115 0.98 5.24 21.84
CA TRP A 115 -0.45 5.52 21.92
C TRP A 115 -1.06 5.81 20.55
N LEU A 116 -0.30 6.42 19.64
CA LEU A 116 -0.77 6.64 18.27
C LEU A 116 -0.95 5.31 17.51
N PRO A 117 -1.98 5.19 16.66
CA PRO A 117 -2.14 4.04 15.76
C PRO A 117 -0.86 3.83 14.95
N GLN A 118 -0.15 2.74 15.22
CA GLN A 118 1.06 2.39 14.49
C GLN A 118 0.66 1.79 13.14
N VAL A 119 1.00 2.47 12.06
CA VAL A 119 1.05 1.84 10.74
C VAL A 119 2.38 1.10 10.71
N GLU A 120 2.34 -0.22 10.90
CA GLU A 120 3.53 -1.04 10.70
C GLU A 120 3.94 -0.88 9.24
N GLY A 121 5.03 -0.14 9.01
CA GLY A 121 5.78 -0.25 7.78
C GLY A 121 6.33 -1.66 7.76
N GLY A 122 5.54 -2.62 7.28
CA GLY A 122 5.98 -3.98 7.08
C GLY A 122 7.30 -3.95 6.34
N PHE A 123 8.21 -4.85 6.71
CA PHE A 123 9.39 -5.12 5.89
C PHE A 123 8.94 -5.17 4.43
N PRO A 124 9.58 -4.44 3.50
CA PRO A 124 9.21 -4.51 2.10
C PRO A 124 9.12 -6.00 1.76
N PRO A 125 7.96 -6.49 1.28
CA PRO A 125 7.82 -7.89 0.94
C PRO A 125 9.00 -8.25 0.05
N ALA A 126 9.63 -9.41 0.30
CA ALA A 126 10.79 -9.85 -0.45
C ALA A 126 10.52 -9.58 -1.93
N GLU A 127 11.37 -8.77 -2.58
CA GLU A 127 11.17 -8.37 -3.98
C GLU A 127 11.17 -9.64 -4.81
N VAL A 128 9.96 -10.13 -5.12
CA VAL A 128 9.77 -11.16 -6.12
C VAL A 128 10.25 -10.50 -7.41
N LYS A 129 11.36 -10.98 -7.95
CA LYS A 129 11.84 -10.51 -9.26
C LYS A 129 10.81 -10.92 -10.30
N LEU A 130 9.84 -10.05 -10.51
CA LEU A 130 8.85 -10.18 -11.55
C LEU A 130 9.55 -10.01 -12.90
N ASP A 131 9.23 -10.88 -13.83
CA ASP A 131 9.66 -10.73 -15.21
C ASP A 131 8.66 -9.81 -15.93
N PHE A 132 8.84 -8.50 -15.76
CA PHE A 132 7.98 -7.48 -16.36
C PHE A 132 7.94 -7.57 -17.90
N ALA A 133 8.98 -8.12 -18.54
CA ALA A 133 9.08 -8.21 -19.99
C ALA A 133 8.14 -9.27 -20.59
N SER A 134 7.73 -10.27 -19.81
CA SER A 134 6.79 -11.31 -20.25
C SER A 134 5.33 -11.02 -19.87
N MET A 135 5.04 -9.87 -19.24
CA MET A 135 3.69 -9.48 -18.86
C MET A 135 2.90 -8.90 -20.04
N SER A 136 1.60 -9.20 -20.09
CA SER A 136 0.68 -8.44 -20.95
C SER A 136 0.56 -6.99 -20.46
N ALA A 137 0.08 -6.08 -21.33
CA ALA A 137 -0.12 -4.69 -20.98
C ALA A 137 -1.05 -4.50 -19.75
N GLN A 138 -2.08 -5.35 -19.60
CA GLN A 138 -2.96 -5.29 -18.44
C GLN A 138 -2.27 -5.78 -17.16
N GLN A 139 -1.50 -6.87 -17.22
CA GLN A 139 -0.73 -7.34 -16.07
C GLN A 139 0.30 -6.30 -15.63
N LEU A 140 0.96 -5.66 -16.60
CA LEU A 140 1.92 -4.60 -16.36
C LEU A 140 1.25 -3.35 -15.75
N ALA A 141 0.04 -3.01 -16.21
CA ALA A 141 -0.78 -1.97 -15.59
C ALA A 141 -1.20 -2.34 -14.16
N ASP A 142 -1.59 -3.58 -13.90
CA ASP A 142 -1.97 -4.04 -12.56
C ASP A 142 -0.78 -3.95 -11.58
N GLU A 143 0.43 -4.28 -12.02
CA GLU A 143 1.65 -4.03 -11.24
C GLU A 143 1.89 -2.53 -11.03
N GLY A 144 1.64 -1.71 -12.05
CA GLY A 144 1.66 -0.24 -11.94
C GLY A 144 0.70 0.28 -10.86
N GLU A 145 -0.52 -0.23 -10.82
CA GLU A 145 -1.50 0.15 -9.79
C GLU A 145 -1.02 -0.22 -8.38
N LYS A 146 -0.41 -1.41 -8.22
CA LYS A 146 0.19 -1.81 -6.94
C LYS A 146 1.32 -0.89 -6.52
N ILE A 147 2.16 -0.46 -7.46
CA ILE A 147 3.25 0.47 -7.18
C ILE A 147 2.70 1.85 -6.76
N ILE A 148 1.64 2.33 -7.40
CA ILE A 148 1.05 3.64 -7.11
C ILE A 148 0.27 3.63 -5.80
N PHE A 149 -0.61 2.65 -5.59
CA PHE A 149 -1.63 2.64 -4.53
C PHE A 149 -1.48 1.52 -3.48
N GLY A 150 -0.53 0.60 -3.66
CA GLY A 150 -0.30 -0.52 -2.74
C GLY A 150 -1.18 -1.74 -3.01
N GLY A 151 -2.02 -1.72 -4.05
CA GLY A 151 -2.84 -2.85 -4.49
C GLY A 151 -3.64 -2.55 -5.76
N VAL A 152 -4.10 -3.58 -6.45
CA VAL A 152 -5.02 -3.44 -7.59
C VAL A 152 -6.41 -3.06 -7.08
N GLY A 153 -7.08 -2.11 -7.75
CA GLY A 153 -8.36 -1.53 -7.33
C GLY A 153 -8.27 -0.50 -6.21
N LYS A 154 -7.08 -0.30 -5.61
CA LYS A 154 -6.86 0.65 -4.51
C LYS A 154 -6.86 2.11 -4.97
N ASN A 155 -6.82 2.40 -6.28
CA ASN A 155 -6.97 3.75 -6.81
C ASN A 155 -8.25 4.47 -6.33
N LYS A 156 -9.31 3.73 -5.98
CA LYS A 156 -10.57 4.30 -5.48
C LYS A 156 -10.54 4.62 -3.97
N GLU A 157 -9.53 4.15 -3.25
CA GLU A 157 -9.41 4.33 -1.81
C GLU A 157 -8.59 5.59 -1.50
N GLN A 158 -9.21 6.56 -0.82
CA GLN A 158 -8.53 7.79 -0.44
C GLN A 158 -7.44 7.50 0.59
N GLY A 159 -6.20 7.92 0.28
CA GLY A 159 -5.03 7.67 1.12
C GLY A 159 -4.31 6.35 0.85
N ALA A 160 -4.76 5.55 -0.13
CA ALA A 160 -4.01 4.40 -0.60
C ALA A 160 -2.68 4.83 -1.23
N ILE A 161 -1.57 4.27 -0.74
CA ILE A 161 -0.21 4.66 -1.10
C ILE A 161 0.62 3.39 -1.29
N GLY A 162 1.21 3.25 -2.46
CA GLY A 162 2.19 2.20 -2.77
C GLY A 162 3.64 2.69 -2.71
N LYS A 163 4.56 1.83 -3.15
CA LYS A 163 6.02 2.10 -3.21
C LYS A 163 6.35 3.40 -3.94
N GLY A 164 5.61 3.71 -5.01
CA GLY A 164 5.82 4.91 -5.83
C GLY A 164 5.44 6.22 -5.14
N GLN A 165 4.65 6.17 -4.05
CA GLN A 165 4.22 7.35 -3.28
C GLN A 165 3.49 8.45 -4.09
N CYS A 166 3.15 8.19 -5.35
CA CYS A 166 2.56 9.17 -6.27
C CYS A 166 1.26 9.82 -5.75
N PRO A 167 0.35 9.09 -5.06
CA PRO A 167 -0.86 9.64 -4.45
C PRO A 167 -0.63 10.72 -3.39
N LEU A 168 0.59 10.86 -2.88
CA LEU A 168 0.92 11.96 -1.97
C LEU A 168 0.83 13.31 -2.69
N CYS A 169 1.17 13.37 -3.97
CA CYS A 169 1.29 14.63 -4.70
C CYS A 169 0.27 14.78 -5.82
N HIS A 170 -0.05 13.69 -6.52
CA HIS A 170 -0.91 13.70 -7.70
C HIS A 170 -2.31 13.18 -7.40
N ALA A 171 -3.31 13.80 -8.02
CA ALA A 171 -4.66 13.28 -8.10
C ALA A 171 -4.83 12.41 -9.37
N PHE A 172 -5.46 11.25 -9.23
CA PHE A 172 -5.60 10.26 -10.31
C PHE A 172 -7.03 10.10 -10.83
N HIS A 173 -8.02 10.57 -10.07
CA HIS A 173 -9.43 10.60 -10.47
C HIS A 173 -10.12 11.84 -9.87
N ALA A 174 -11.32 12.14 -10.36
CA ALA A 174 -12.11 13.24 -9.83
C ALA A 174 -12.40 13.01 -8.33
N GLY A 175 -12.23 14.06 -7.52
CA GLY A 175 -12.43 14.00 -6.06
C GLY A 175 -11.24 13.47 -5.25
N MET A 176 -10.16 12.99 -5.88
CA MET A 176 -8.94 12.64 -5.16
C MET A 176 -8.20 13.91 -4.72
N LEU A 177 -7.72 13.95 -3.48
CA LEU A 177 -6.89 15.05 -2.98
C LEU A 177 -5.51 14.99 -3.62
N GLY A 178 -5.13 16.03 -4.36
CA GLY A 178 -3.81 16.17 -4.96
C GLY A 178 -3.61 17.59 -5.52
N GLU A 179 -2.96 18.45 -4.73
CA GLU A 179 -2.72 19.86 -5.10
C GLU A 179 -1.23 20.20 -5.21
N ARG A 180 -0.35 19.28 -4.80
CA ARG A 180 1.11 19.52 -4.82
C ARG A 180 1.72 19.36 -6.21
N ALA A 181 1.08 18.59 -7.08
CA ALA A 181 1.55 18.29 -8.43
C ALA A 181 0.35 18.19 -9.41
N PRO A 182 0.59 18.27 -10.73
CA PRO A 182 -0.48 18.25 -11.72
C PRO A 182 -1.36 17.01 -11.60
N ASN A 183 -2.67 17.15 -11.81
CA ASN A 183 -3.54 15.99 -11.86
C ASN A 183 -3.16 15.06 -13.04
N LEU A 184 -3.26 13.76 -12.81
CA LEU A 184 -2.89 12.70 -13.76
C LEU A 184 -4.11 12.02 -14.42
N LEU A 185 -5.33 12.35 -14.00
CA LEU A 185 -6.56 11.89 -14.64
C LEU A 185 -6.57 12.31 -16.12
N GLY A 186 -6.54 11.38 -17.08
CA GLY A 186 -6.57 11.72 -18.52
C GLY A 186 -5.26 12.32 -19.04
N ILE A 187 -4.12 11.99 -18.41
CA ILE A 187 -2.82 12.52 -18.81
C ILE A 187 -2.41 12.22 -20.27
N PRO A 188 -2.71 11.06 -20.89
CA PRO A 188 -2.31 10.80 -22.28
C PRO A 188 -2.94 11.77 -23.28
N GLU A 189 -4.24 12.07 -23.13
CA GLU A 189 -4.91 13.03 -24.00
C GLU A 189 -4.37 14.46 -23.78
N ARG A 190 -4.14 14.86 -22.51
CA ARG A 190 -3.57 16.18 -22.20
C ARG A 190 -2.13 16.31 -22.70
N ALA A 191 -1.35 15.24 -22.64
CA ALA A 191 0.02 15.25 -23.11
C ALA A 191 0.08 15.68 -24.59
N ILE A 192 -0.74 15.07 -25.44
CA ILE A 192 -0.80 15.39 -26.87
C ILE A 192 -1.41 16.78 -27.11
N LYS A 193 -2.55 17.09 -26.48
CA LYS A 193 -3.33 18.29 -26.81
C LYS A 193 -2.79 19.58 -26.20
N GLU A 194 -2.10 19.48 -25.07
CA GLU A 194 -1.70 20.64 -24.27
C GLU A 194 -0.20 20.67 -23.99
N ARG A 195 0.39 19.55 -23.55
CA ARG A 195 1.77 19.58 -22.99
C ARG A 195 2.82 19.62 -24.09
N LEU A 196 2.70 18.73 -25.06
CA LEU A 196 3.61 18.70 -26.20
C LEU A 196 3.44 19.95 -27.06
N GLU A 197 2.25 20.54 -27.14
CA GLU A 197 2.01 21.79 -27.88
C GLU A 197 2.42 23.07 -27.12
N ASP A 198 2.83 22.97 -25.85
CA ASP A 198 3.33 24.13 -25.11
C ASP A 198 4.62 24.66 -25.78
N PRO A 199 4.72 25.96 -26.11
CA PRO A 199 5.93 26.54 -26.70
C PRO A 199 7.19 26.38 -25.85
N LYS A 200 7.04 26.17 -24.54
CA LYS A 200 8.15 25.89 -23.62
C LYS A 200 8.60 24.43 -23.68
N TYR A 201 7.81 23.53 -24.27
CA TYR A 201 8.21 22.14 -24.48
C TYR A 201 9.25 22.08 -25.61
N SER A 202 10.41 21.50 -25.33
CA SER A 202 11.61 21.74 -26.17
C SER A 202 11.70 20.91 -27.44
N LYS A 203 10.76 19.99 -27.72
CA LYS A 203 10.63 19.17 -28.94
C LYS A 203 11.96 18.95 -29.69
N GLY A 204 12.86 18.13 -29.12
CA GLY A 204 14.15 17.80 -29.76
C GLY A 204 15.32 18.74 -29.46
N LYS A 205 15.14 19.81 -28.68
CA LYS A 205 16.18 20.84 -28.42
C LYS A 205 16.51 21.02 -26.93
N PRO A 206 17.09 20.00 -26.25
CA PRO A 206 17.35 20.05 -24.81
C PRO A 206 18.19 21.23 -24.34
N GLN A 207 19.19 21.62 -25.14
CA GLN A 207 20.12 22.70 -24.81
C GLN A 207 19.48 24.09 -24.87
N ALA A 208 18.34 24.25 -25.56
CA ALA A 208 17.64 25.52 -25.68
C ALA A 208 16.65 25.77 -24.51
N ARG A 209 16.57 24.86 -23.53
CA ARG A 209 15.63 24.95 -22.41
C ARG A 209 15.89 26.16 -21.52
N GLU A 210 14.84 26.67 -20.92
CA GLU A 210 14.95 27.63 -19.80
C GLU A 210 14.86 26.98 -18.42
N TYR A 211 14.58 25.68 -18.35
CA TYR A 211 14.46 24.93 -17.09
C TYR A 211 15.82 24.63 -16.45
N GLU A 212 15.78 24.34 -15.14
CA GLU A 212 16.96 23.99 -14.34
C GLU A 212 17.68 22.77 -14.91
N GLN A 213 16.92 21.76 -15.34
CA GLN A 213 17.48 20.55 -15.90
C GLN A 213 17.38 20.55 -17.43
N LYS A 214 18.53 20.53 -18.10
CA LYS A 214 18.59 20.48 -19.57
C LYS A 214 18.36 19.08 -20.12
N GLU A 215 18.77 18.04 -19.40
CA GLU A 215 18.62 16.65 -19.81
C GLU A 215 18.90 15.71 -18.61
N SER A 216 18.16 14.59 -18.47
CA SER A 216 18.49 13.50 -17.52
C SER A 216 19.31 12.38 -18.18
N PHE A 217 19.02 12.11 -19.46
CA PHE A 217 19.63 11.10 -20.32
C PHE A 217 19.45 11.57 -21.78
N PRO A 218 20.29 11.12 -22.73
CA PRO A 218 20.20 11.57 -24.12
C PRO A 218 18.77 11.43 -24.68
N GLY A 219 18.17 12.55 -25.10
CA GLY A 219 16.78 12.59 -25.60
C GLY A 219 15.71 12.84 -24.54
N ALA A 220 16.07 13.12 -23.28
CA ALA A 220 15.08 13.53 -22.28
C ALA A 220 14.61 14.97 -22.56
N GLY A 221 13.30 15.23 -22.50
CA GLY A 221 12.62 16.52 -22.76
C GLY A 221 12.29 16.75 -24.23
N THR A 222 12.18 15.68 -24.99
CA THR A 222 11.99 15.69 -26.44
C THR A 222 10.92 14.70 -26.88
N ALA A 223 10.00 14.32 -25.99
CA ALA A 223 8.90 13.45 -26.35
C ALA A 223 8.10 13.99 -27.53
N GLU A 224 7.70 13.09 -28.42
CA GLU A 224 6.79 13.34 -29.54
C GLU A 224 5.47 12.60 -29.34
N THR A 225 5.43 11.61 -28.44
CA THR A 225 4.23 10.86 -28.08
C THR A 225 3.84 11.07 -26.62
N ALA A 226 2.58 10.78 -26.28
CA ALA A 226 2.12 10.85 -24.90
C ALA A 226 2.81 9.83 -23.98
N GLN A 227 3.13 8.64 -24.49
CA GLN A 227 3.90 7.63 -23.75
C GLN A 227 5.28 8.16 -23.39
N GLU A 228 6.00 8.73 -24.35
CA GLU A 228 7.32 9.33 -24.11
C GLU A 228 7.23 10.49 -23.12
N TYR A 229 6.21 11.34 -23.22
CA TYR A 229 6.00 12.44 -22.28
C TYR A 229 5.82 11.95 -20.84
N ILE A 230 5.04 10.89 -20.63
CA ILE A 230 4.81 10.31 -19.30
C ILE A 230 6.11 9.72 -18.74
N ALA A 231 6.80 8.87 -19.52
CA ALA A 231 8.06 8.23 -19.11
C ALA A 231 9.17 9.25 -18.81
N GLU A 232 9.24 10.30 -19.62
CA GLU A 232 10.18 11.39 -19.46
C GLU A 232 9.86 12.25 -18.23
N SER A 233 8.58 12.52 -17.94
CA SER A 233 8.17 13.30 -16.75
C SER A 233 8.61 12.62 -15.45
N HIS A 234 8.62 11.30 -15.42
CA HIS A 234 9.14 10.51 -14.29
C HIS A 234 10.66 10.55 -14.16
N SER A 235 11.36 10.61 -15.29
CA SER A 235 12.81 10.51 -15.35
C SER A 235 13.52 11.86 -15.33
N CYS A 236 12.84 12.92 -15.79
CA CYS A 236 13.32 14.30 -15.83
C CYS A 236 12.18 15.29 -15.52
N PRO A 237 11.67 15.32 -14.28
CA PRO A 237 10.56 16.19 -13.92
C PRO A 237 10.88 17.69 -14.08
N SER A 238 12.16 18.07 -14.03
CA SER A 238 12.61 19.45 -14.29
C SER A 238 13.05 19.71 -15.74
N CYS A 239 12.88 18.77 -16.67
CA CYS A 239 13.08 19.02 -18.11
C CYS A 239 11.91 19.83 -18.71
N TYR A 240 10.72 19.66 -18.14
CA TYR A 240 9.53 20.44 -18.45
C TYR A 240 8.64 20.48 -17.20
N VAL A 241 8.33 21.68 -16.72
CA VAL A 241 7.50 21.87 -15.54
C VAL A 241 6.17 22.46 -15.99
N VAL A 242 5.07 21.82 -15.60
CA VAL A 242 3.74 22.34 -15.86
C VAL A 242 3.56 23.66 -15.13
N VAL A 243 3.12 24.69 -15.86
CA VAL A 243 2.88 26.03 -15.33
C VAL A 243 2.00 25.96 -14.06
N GLY A 244 2.44 26.65 -13.01
CA GLY A 244 1.78 26.70 -11.70
C GLY A 244 2.20 25.60 -10.71
N TYR A 245 3.04 24.64 -11.12
CA TYR A 245 3.48 23.53 -10.26
C TYR A 245 4.99 23.52 -9.97
N GLY A 246 5.73 24.55 -10.37
CA GLY A 246 7.14 24.63 -10.03
C GLY A 246 7.39 25.07 -8.59
N VAL A 247 8.64 24.87 -8.16
CA VAL A 247 9.12 25.35 -6.86
C VAL A 247 8.97 26.87 -6.79
N LYS A 248 8.39 27.37 -5.69
CA LYS A 248 8.16 28.80 -5.48
C LYS A 248 9.47 29.59 -5.61
N GLY A 249 9.45 30.65 -6.42
CA GLY A 249 10.62 31.49 -6.71
C GLY A 249 11.46 31.03 -7.90
N THR A 250 11.14 29.89 -8.52
CA THR A 250 11.83 29.42 -9.74
C THR A 250 11.12 29.80 -11.04
N ASN A 251 9.93 30.42 -10.96
CA ASN A 251 9.08 30.72 -12.12
C ASN A 251 8.80 29.49 -13.00
N ASP A 252 8.41 28.38 -12.36
CA ASP A 252 8.19 27.09 -13.01
C ASP A 252 9.43 26.54 -13.73
N LYS A 253 10.65 26.85 -13.27
CA LYS A 253 11.89 26.32 -13.86
C LYS A 253 12.42 25.05 -13.18
N SER A 254 11.92 24.76 -11.98
CA SER A 254 12.30 23.58 -11.19
C SER A 254 11.06 22.87 -10.68
N SER A 255 11.01 21.54 -10.80
CA SER A 255 9.91 20.72 -10.32
C SER A 255 10.12 20.30 -8.86
N PRO A 256 9.08 20.33 -8.00
CA PRO A 256 9.13 19.73 -6.67
C PRO A 256 9.10 18.20 -6.72
N MET A 257 8.77 17.59 -7.86
CA MET A 257 8.79 16.14 -8.03
C MET A 257 10.25 15.66 -8.18
N PRO A 258 10.71 14.71 -7.35
CA PRO A 258 12.03 14.12 -7.52
C PRO A 258 12.04 13.18 -8.74
N PRO A 259 13.20 12.96 -9.39
CA PRO A 259 13.34 11.87 -10.36
C PRO A 259 13.06 10.54 -9.66
N ILE A 260 11.97 9.85 -10.04
CA ILE A 260 11.41 8.75 -9.23
C ILE A 260 12.26 7.46 -9.24
N HIS A 261 13.20 7.36 -10.17
CA HIS A 261 14.22 6.29 -10.21
C HIS A 261 15.38 6.52 -9.21
N LYS A 262 15.39 7.65 -8.50
CA LYS A 262 16.40 8.00 -7.49
C LYS A 262 15.79 7.98 -6.08
N PRO A 263 16.62 7.92 -5.02
CA PRO A 263 16.13 8.07 -3.66
C PRO A 263 15.30 9.35 -3.46
N PRO A 264 14.23 9.32 -2.64
CA PRO A 264 13.83 8.23 -1.74
C PRO A 264 12.93 7.15 -2.36
N ILE A 265 12.41 7.35 -3.58
CA ILE A 265 11.40 6.45 -4.17
C ILE A 265 12.07 5.23 -4.82
N SER A 266 13.19 5.43 -5.52
CA SER A 266 14.06 4.37 -6.05
C SER A 266 13.32 3.29 -6.86
N LEU A 267 12.41 3.68 -7.75
CA LEU A 267 11.79 2.72 -8.68
C LEU A 267 12.82 2.21 -9.70
N SER A 268 12.81 0.91 -9.96
CA SER A 268 13.57 0.30 -11.05
C SER A 268 12.92 0.61 -12.41
N LEU A 269 13.69 0.54 -13.51
CA LEU A 269 13.17 0.80 -14.86
C LEU A 269 11.91 -0.04 -15.21
N PRO A 270 11.82 -1.34 -14.86
CA PRO A 270 10.60 -2.11 -15.07
C PRO A 270 9.40 -1.62 -14.24
N GLU A 271 9.63 -1.16 -13.02
CA GLU A 271 8.58 -0.58 -12.17
C GLU A 271 8.09 0.77 -12.72
N LEU A 272 8.99 1.59 -13.27
CA LEU A 272 8.62 2.80 -14.00
C LEU A 272 7.73 2.46 -15.21
N ALA A 273 8.13 1.48 -16.02
CA ALA A 273 7.34 1.05 -17.17
C ALA A 273 5.94 0.54 -16.75
N ALA A 274 5.83 -0.13 -15.60
CA ALA A 274 4.54 -0.55 -15.03
C ALA A 274 3.65 0.65 -14.67
N VAL A 275 4.21 1.66 -13.99
CA VAL A 275 3.50 2.90 -13.65
C VAL A 275 3.04 3.65 -14.91
N ASP A 276 3.93 3.80 -15.89
CA ASP A 276 3.63 4.45 -17.18
C ASP A 276 2.51 3.71 -17.93
N THR A 277 2.57 2.37 -17.94
CA THR A 277 1.56 1.54 -18.58
C THR A 277 0.20 1.68 -17.90
N TRP A 278 0.16 1.74 -16.55
CA TRP A 278 -1.10 1.96 -15.84
C TRP A 278 -1.71 3.34 -16.17
N LEU A 279 -0.90 4.39 -16.20
CA LEU A 279 -1.35 5.74 -16.59
C LEU A 279 -1.92 5.77 -18.00
N TRP A 280 -1.32 5.00 -18.92
CA TRP A 280 -1.81 4.85 -20.28
C TRP A 280 -3.14 4.09 -20.34
N VAL A 281 -3.18 2.86 -19.81
CA VAL A 281 -4.35 1.97 -19.85
C VAL A 281 -5.56 2.58 -19.14
N GLN A 282 -5.34 3.30 -18.04
CA GLN A 282 -6.42 3.96 -17.30
C GLN A 282 -7.03 5.14 -18.07
N ALA A 283 -6.31 5.78 -18.98
CA ALA A 283 -6.85 6.83 -19.83
C ALA A 283 -7.66 6.30 -21.02
N ASP A 284 -7.32 5.10 -21.50
CA ASP A 284 -8.08 4.39 -22.54
C ASP A 284 -9.39 3.77 -21.99
N ARG A 285 -9.61 3.79 -20.66
CA ARG A 285 -10.93 3.47 -20.09
C ARG A 285 -11.92 4.62 -20.38
N PRO A 286 -13.12 4.34 -20.92
CA PRO A 286 -14.08 5.39 -21.25
C PRO A 286 -14.38 6.27 -20.04
N LYS A 287 -14.23 7.59 -20.23
CA LYS A 287 -14.38 8.64 -19.22
C LYS A 287 -15.66 8.42 -18.42
N GLN A 288 -15.51 7.94 -17.18
CA GLN A 288 -16.65 7.76 -16.29
C GLN A 288 -17.27 9.11 -15.95
N GLN A 289 -18.51 9.22 -16.39
CA GLN A 289 -19.57 10.09 -15.94
C GLN A 289 -19.52 10.30 -14.42
N GLU A 290 -19.68 11.54 -13.98
CA GLU A 290 -19.65 11.98 -12.58
C GLU A 290 -20.51 11.08 -11.67
N ASP A 291 -19.87 10.26 -10.84
CA ASP A 291 -20.54 9.42 -9.85
C ASP A 291 -20.83 10.23 -8.57
N LYS A 292 -22.12 10.51 -8.37
CA LYS A 292 -22.70 10.92 -7.08
C LYS A 292 -22.48 9.83 -6.01
N PRO A 293 -22.41 10.21 -4.72
CA PRO A 293 -21.82 9.38 -3.68
C PRO A 293 -22.71 8.18 -3.33
N ALA A 294 -22.12 7.00 -3.29
CA ALA A 294 -22.61 5.85 -2.54
C ALA A 294 -21.49 5.52 -1.52
N GLY A 295 -21.69 5.62 -0.21
CA GLY A 295 -22.75 4.92 0.51
C GLY A 295 -22.22 3.52 0.79
N GLU A 296 -21.75 3.31 2.02
CA GLU A 296 -21.40 2.07 2.75
C GLU A 296 -21.15 0.76 1.97
N ALA A 297 -20.08 0.07 2.35
CA ALA A 297 -19.72 -1.29 1.93
C ALA A 297 -20.96 -2.20 1.72
N SER A 298 -21.35 -2.38 0.46
CA SER A 298 -22.41 -3.31 0.08
C SER A 298 -21.77 -4.58 -0.44
N ALA A 299 -21.89 -5.64 0.36
CA ALA A 299 -21.43 -7.01 0.14
C ALA A 299 -21.47 -7.48 -1.32
N LEU A 300 -20.42 -8.18 -1.74
CA LEU A 300 -20.40 -8.93 -3.00
C LEU A 300 -21.54 -9.96 -3.01
N LEU A 301 -22.14 -10.17 -4.18
CA LEU A 301 -23.17 -11.20 -4.39
C LEU A 301 -22.58 -12.61 -4.33
N ALA A 302 -21.36 -12.79 -4.83
CA ALA A 302 -20.56 -14.01 -4.67
C ALA A 302 -19.07 -13.68 -4.78
N ASP A 303 -18.24 -14.38 -4.01
CA ASP A 303 -16.79 -14.16 -3.95
C ASP A 303 -15.97 -15.31 -4.54
N GLY A 304 -16.63 -16.40 -4.96
CA GLY A 304 -15.99 -17.53 -5.61
C GLY A 304 -15.52 -18.61 -4.65
N THR A 305 -15.76 -18.47 -3.35
CA THR A 305 -15.63 -19.55 -2.37
C THR A 305 -16.74 -20.59 -2.51
N GLU A 306 -17.89 -20.20 -3.08
CA GLU A 306 -19.06 -21.04 -3.28
C GLU A 306 -18.94 -21.97 -4.50
N THR A 307 -19.80 -22.99 -4.57
CA THR A 307 -19.93 -23.83 -5.76
C THR A 307 -20.61 -23.08 -6.91
N VAL A 308 -20.40 -23.52 -8.16
CA VAL A 308 -20.87 -22.78 -9.34
C VAL A 308 -22.39 -22.59 -9.38
N ASP A 309 -23.17 -23.56 -8.91
CA ASP A 309 -24.63 -23.49 -8.77
C ASP A 309 -25.08 -22.46 -7.72
N GLN A 310 -24.35 -22.36 -6.61
CA GLN A 310 -24.60 -21.34 -5.58
C GLN A 310 -24.30 -19.94 -6.10
N ILE A 311 -23.24 -19.78 -6.91
CA ILE A 311 -22.91 -18.50 -7.54
C ILE A 311 -24.05 -18.05 -8.46
N PHE A 312 -24.56 -18.93 -9.35
CA PHE A 312 -25.69 -18.60 -10.21
C PHE A 312 -26.97 -18.28 -9.44
N THR A 313 -27.18 -18.94 -8.30
CA THR A 313 -28.35 -18.70 -7.44
C THR A 313 -28.25 -17.37 -6.71
N LYS A 314 -27.12 -17.07 -6.06
CA LYS A 314 -26.89 -15.81 -5.34
C LYS A 314 -26.89 -14.59 -6.26
N ALA A 315 -26.33 -14.73 -7.46
CA ALA A 315 -26.38 -13.70 -8.50
C ALA A 315 -27.74 -13.66 -9.24
N GLN A 316 -28.68 -14.55 -8.89
CA GLN A 316 -30.01 -14.66 -9.46
C GLN A 316 -30.06 -14.93 -10.97
N CYS A 317 -28.97 -15.41 -11.57
CA CYS A 317 -28.91 -15.76 -12.99
C CYS A 317 -29.97 -16.80 -13.37
N ILE A 318 -30.25 -17.74 -12.45
CA ILE A 318 -31.23 -18.82 -12.62
C ILE A 318 -32.67 -18.33 -12.84
N MET A 319 -32.99 -17.10 -12.41
CA MET A 319 -34.33 -16.53 -12.52
C MET A 319 -34.66 -16.14 -13.95
N CYS A 320 -33.65 -15.70 -14.71
CA CYS A 320 -33.85 -15.22 -16.08
C CYS A 320 -33.35 -16.22 -17.12
N HIS A 321 -32.30 -16.98 -16.83
CA HIS A 321 -31.68 -17.88 -17.78
C HIS A 321 -32.01 -19.34 -17.50
N THR A 322 -32.19 -20.11 -18.58
CA THR A 322 -32.04 -21.56 -18.51
C THR A 322 -30.55 -21.88 -18.57
N ILE A 323 -30.06 -22.60 -17.57
CA ILE A 323 -28.64 -22.96 -17.46
C ILE A 323 -28.54 -24.49 -17.33
N PRO A 324 -28.22 -25.22 -18.43
CA PRO A 324 -28.14 -26.67 -18.40
C PRO A 324 -27.17 -27.17 -17.33
N GLY A 325 -27.64 -28.08 -16.47
CA GLY A 325 -26.87 -28.67 -15.38
C GLY A 325 -26.89 -27.91 -14.06
N ILE A 326 -27.49 -26.71 -14.00
CA ILE A 326 -27.71 -25.97 -12.75
C ILE A 326 -29.14 -26.23 -12.25
N PRO A 327 -29.32 -26.80 -11.04
CA PRO A 327 -30.65 -27.08 -10.49
C PRO A 327 -31.52 -25.83 -10.40
N GLY A 328 -32.76 -25.90 -10.88
CA GLY A 328 -33.72 -24.79 -10.80
C GLY A 328 -33.53 -23.66 -11.82
N ALA A 329 -32.49 -23.70 -12.65
CA ALA A 329 -32.24 -22.71 -13.69
C ALA A 329 -33.12 -22.95 -14.93
N LEU A 330 -34.37 -22.50 -14.86
CA LEU A 330 -35.39 -22.65 -15.91
C LEU A 330 -35.93 -21.31 -16.43
N GLY A 331 -35.22 -20.20 -16.15
CA GLY A 331 -35.61 -18.87 -16.61
C GLY A 331 -35.69 -18.79 -18.14
N LYS A 332 -36.59 -17.93 -18.65
CA LYS A 332 -36.79 -17.71 -20.10
C LYS A 332 -36.72 -16.25 -20.51
N GLN A 333 -36.41 -15.38 -19.56
CA GLN A 333 -36.30 -13.94 -19.74
C GLN A 333 -34.96 -13.54 -20.38
N GLY A 334 -33.93 -14.38 -20.24
CA GLY A 334 -32.65 -14.30 -20.93
C GLY A 334 -32.42 -15.51 -21.83
N PRO A 335 -31.40 -15.46 -22.71
CA PRO A 335 -31.08 -16.57 -23.61
C PRO A 335 -30.71 -17.86 -22.86
N LEU A 336 -30.96 -19.00 -23.51
CA LEU A 336 -30.43 -20.29 -23.08
C LEU A 336 -28.89 -20.27 -23.11
N LEU A 337 -28.27 -20.64 -21.98
CA LEU A 337 -26.82 -20.55 -21.81
C LEU A 337 -26.09 -21.84 -22.19
N GLU A 338 -25.99 -22.08 -23.50
CA GLU A 338 -25.15 -23.12 -24.12
C GLU A 338 -23.93 -22.50 -24.79
N GLU A 339 -23.16 -21.72 -24.02
CA GLU A 339 -22.16 -20.79 -24.56
C GLU A 339 -20.95 -21.48 -25.19
N GLY A 340 -20.65 -22.73 -24.83
CA GLY A 340 -19.69 -23.58 -25.55
C GLY A 340 -20.06 -23.82 -27.01
N THR A 341 -21.34 -23.69 -27.38
CA THR A 341 -21.82 -23.75 -28.78
C THR A 341 -22.21 -22.38 -29.32
N ASN A 342 -22.86 -21.54 -28.51
CA ASN A 342 -23.45 -20.29 -28.96
C ASN A 342 -22.44 -19.15 -29.10
N ALA A 343 -21.48 -19.01 -28.19
CA ALA A 343 -20.54 -17.89 -28.18
C ALA A 343 -19.72 -17.77 -29.48
N PRO A 344 -19.15 -18.85 -30.05
CA PRO A 344 -18.40 -18.76 -31.31
C PRO A 344 -19.24 -18.27 -32.50
N ASN A 345 -20.55 -18.55 -32.49
CA ASN A 345 -21.47 -18.08 -33.53
C ASN A 345 -21.85 -16.62 -33.30
N ARG A 346 -22.07 -16.21 -32.04
CA ARG A 346 -22.44 -14.83 -31.67
C ARG A 346 -21.30 -13.84 -31.88
N ILE A 347 -20.05 -14.22 -31.61
CA ILE A 347 -18.86 -13.40 -31.90
C ILE A 347 -18.75 -13.08 -33.41
N LYS A 348 -19.23 -13.99 -34.28
CA LYS A 348 -19.24 -13.81 -35.75
C LYS A 348 -20.47 -13.07 -36.25
N ASP A 349 -21.45 -12.78 -35.40
CA ASP A 349 -22.67 -12.09 -35.81
C ASP A 349 -22.32 -10.64 -36.19
N PRO A 350 -22.76 -10.11 -37.35
CA PRO A 350 -22.51 -8.72 -37.73
C PRO A 350 -23.04 -7.68 -36.74
N ALA A 351 -24.03 -8.04 -35.91
CA ALA A 351 -24.55 -7.18 -34.85
C ALA A 351 -23.70 -7.20 -33.57
N TYR A 352 -22.71 -8.08 -33.47
CA TYR A 352 -21.78 -8.13 -32.36
C TYR A 352 -20.81 -6.95 -32.41
N LYS A 353 -20.87 -6.10 -31.39
CA LYS A 353 -20.03 -4.90 -31.25
C LYS A 353 -19.02 -5.03 -30.10
N GLY A 354 -18.90 -6.23 -29.55
CA GLY A 354 -18.00 -6.56 -28.45
C GLY A 354 -16.57 -6.83 -28.91
N GLY A 355 -15.66 -6.88 -27.95
CA GLY A 355 -14.23 -7.11 -28.15
C GLY A 355 -13.81 -8.57 -27.98
N ALA A 356 -14.72 -9.48 -27.57
CA ALA A 356 -14.34 -10.87 -27.36
C ALA A 356 -13.95 -11.61 -28.64
N HIS A 357 -12.89 -12.40 -28.56
CA HIS A 357 -12.39 -13.27 -29.63
C HIS A 357 -12.48 -14.77 -29.28
N SER A 358 -12.85 -15.10 -28.06
CA SER A 358 -12.99 -16.47 -27.57
C SER A 358 -14.29 -16.69 -26.77
N THR A 359 -14.74 -17.94 -26.63
CA THR A 359 -15.92 -18.26 -25.82
C THR A 359 -15.80 -17.74 -24.38
N PRO A 360 -14.67 -17.93 -23.65
CA PRO A 360 -14.51 -17.38 -22.31
C PRO A 360 -14.60 -15.85 -22.25
N GLU A 361 -13.98 -15.16 -23.21
CA GLU A 361 -14.05 -13.70 -23.30
C GLU A 361 -15.48 -13.22 -23.57
N TYR A 362 -16.22 -13.91 -24.44
CA TYR A 362 -17.60 -13.54 -24.76
C TYR A 362 -18.52 -13.72 -23.55
N ILE A 363 -18.33 -14.79 -22.77
CA ILE A 363 -19.09 -15.02 -21.54
C ILE A 363 -18.74 -13.95 -20.50
N MET A 364 -17.45 -13.64 -20.32
CA MET A 364 -17.01 -12.59 -19.40
C MET A 364 -17.60 -11.23 -19.78
N GLU A 365 -17.53 -10.87 -21.06
CA GLU A 365 -18.08 -9.62 -21.58
C GLU A 365 -19.61 -9.58 -21.43
N SER A 366 -20.31 -10.70 -21.69
CA SER A 366 -21.76 -10.80 -21.52
C SER A 366 -22.19 -10.66 -20.05
N VAL A 367 -21.35 -11.04 -19.09
CA VAL A 367 -21.66 -10.89 -17.65
C VAL A 367 -21.31 -9.49 -17.13
N VAL A 368 -20.14 -8.98 -17.51
CA VAL A 368 -19.62 -7.68 -17.01
C VAL A 368 -20.26 -6.50 -17.74
N SER A 369 -20.58 -6.67 -19.03
CA SER A 369 -21.11 -5.65 -19.93
C SER A 369 -22.28 -6.20 -20.77
N PRO A 370 -23.39 -6.61 -20.14
CA PRO A 370 -24.47 -7.36 -20.82
C PRO A 370 -25.15 -6.63 -21.98
N SER A 371 -25.06 -5.29 -22.04
CA SER A 371 -25.62 -4.49 -23.15
C SER A 371 -24.66 -4.32 -24.33
N THR A 372 -23.41 -4.81 -24.24
CA THR A 372 -22.46 -4.77 -25.38
C THR A 372 -22.99 -5.58 -26.56
N TYR A 373 -23.63 -6.71 -26.27
CA TYR A 373 -24.35 -7.50 -27.25
C TYR A 373 -25.55 -8.19 -26.61
N VAL A 374 -26.75 -7.86 -27.09
CA VAL A 374 -27.99 -8.48 -26.64
C VAL A 374 -28.44 -9.46 -27.71
N VAL A 375 -28.62 -10.72 -27.32
CA VAL A 375 -29.09 -11.77 -28.22
C VAL A 375 -30.46 -11.39 -28.79
N LYS A 376 -30.60 -11.51 -30.12
CA LYS A 376 -31.84 -11.18 -30.83
C LYS A 376 -33.06 -11.86 -30.18
N GLY A 377 -34.10 -11.08 -29.92
CA GLY A 377 -35.34 -11.56 -29.29
C GLY A 377 -35.42 -11.33 -27.78
N PHE A 378 -34.34 -10.85 -27.15
CA PHE A 378 -34.31 -10.48 -25.74
C PHE A 378 -34.23 -8.95 -25.57
N PRO A 379 -34.87 -8.38 -24.53
CA PRO A 379 -34.82 -6.94 -24.27
C PRO A 379 -33.47 -6.53 -23.69
N ASP A 380 -32.95 -5.39 -24.15
CA ASP A 380 -31.77 -4.76 -23.55
C ASP A 380 -32.08 -4.24 -22.12
N ASN A 381 -31.04 -4.10 -21.30
CA ASN A 381 -31.08 -3.63 -19.91
C ASN A 381 -31.86 -4.52 -18.93
N LEU A 382 -32.29 -5.71 -19.35
CA LEU A 382 -32.91 -6.67 -18.45
C LEU A 382 -31.87 -7.39 -17.56
N MET A 383 -30.67 -7.64 -18.09
CA MET A 383 -29.57 -8.20 -17.32
C MET A 383 -28.85 -7.09 -16.53
N PRO A 384 -28.73 -7.18 -15.19
CA PRO A 384 -28.12 -6.15 -14.37
C PRO A 384 -26.67 -5.83 -14.77
N LYS A 385 -26.35 -4.54 -14.95
CA LYS A 385 -24.99 -4.05 -15.27
C LYS A 385 -24.04 -3.97 -14.06
N VAL A 386 -24.45 -4.53 -12.93
CA VAL A 386 -23.72 -4.46 -11.66
C VAL A 386 -22.83 -5.66 -11.42
N PHE A 387 -22.92 -6.73 -12.23
CA PHE A 387 -22.20 -7.97 -11.97
C PHE A 387 -20.68 -7.84 -12.04
N GLY A 388 -20.15 -6.97 -12.89
CA GLY A 388 -18.71 -6.63 -12.89
C GLY A 388 -18.21 -5.97 -11.60
N GLN A 389 -19.12 -5.48 -10.76
CA GLN A 389 -18.80 -4.84 -9.47
C GLN A 389 -19.23 -5.70 -8.27
N LYS A 390 -20.21 -6.59 -8.47
CA LYS A 390 -20.85 -7.38 -7.42
C LYS A 390 -20.42 -8.85 -7.41
N LEU A 391 -19.76 -9.33 -8.46
CA LEU A 391 -19.11 -10.64 -8.48
C LEU A 391 -17.60 -10.46 -8.39
N SER A 392 -16.92 -11.22 -7.53
CA SER A 392 -15.46 -11.22 -7.53
C SER A 392 -14.89 -11.85 -8.81
N ALA A 393 -13.60 -11.64 -9.07
CA ALA A 393 -12.89 -12.32 -10.14
C ALA A 393 -12.95 -13.86 -10.00
N GLY A 394 -12.93 -14.39 -8.78
CA GLY A 394 -13.07 -15.82 -8.51
C GLY A 394 -14.45 -16.36 -8.89
N ALA A 395 -15.51 -15.61 -8.58
CA ALA A 395 -16.87 -15.97 -8.95
C ALA A 395 -17.08 -15.89 -10.47
N LEU A 396 -16.60 -14.82 -11.12
CA LEU A 396 -16.65 -14.64 -12.56
C LEU A 396 -15.90 -15.75 -13.30
N LYS A 397 -14.71 -16.13 -12.82
CA LYS A 397 -13.93 -17.23 -13.40
C LYS A 397 -14.72 -18.55 -13.37
N LYS A 398 -15.35 -18.90 -12.23
CA LYS A 398 -16.17 -20.12 -12.12
C LYS A 398 -17.37 -20.12 -13.08
N ILE A 399 -18.04 -18.98 -13.24
CA ILE A 399 -19.13 -18.81 -14.22
C ILE A 399 -18.62 -19.06 -15.65
N VAL A 400 -17.51 -18.42 -16.02
CA VAL A 400 -16.92 -18.52 -17.35
C VAL A 400 -16.45 -19.95 -17.64
N ASP A 401 -15.74 -20.58 -16.70
CA ASP A 401 -15.23 -21.94 -16.85
C ASP A 401 -16.37 -22.96 -17.04
N TYR A 402 -17.47 -22.79 -16.30
CA TYR A 402 -18.65 -23.65 -16.41
C TYR A 402 -19.35 -23.46 -17.76
N LEU A 403 -19.76 -22.23 -18.08
CA LEU A 403 -20.52 -21.92 -19.30
C LEU A 403 -19.74 -22.22 -20.59
N SER A 404 -18.41 -22.09 -20.57
CA SER A 404 -17.56 -22.45 -21.70
C SER A 404 -17.63 -23.94 -22.07
N GLN A 405 -18.01 -24.79 -21.12
CA GLN A 405 -18.14 -26.23 -21.31
C GLN A 405 -19.58 -26.66 -21.65
N VAL A 406 -20.59 -25.80 -21.45
CA VAL A 406 -21.98 -26.13 -21.77
C VAL A 406 -22.20 -26.05 -23.28
N LYS A 407 -22.50 -27.19 -23.91
CA LYS A 407 -22.70 -27.32 -25.36
C LYS A 407 -24.10 -27.86 -25.68
N ALA A 408 -24.67 -27.37 -26.77
CA ALA A 408 -25.96 -27.85 -27.26
C ALA A 408 -25.92 -29.35 -27.54
N GLY A 409 -26.91 -30.09 -27.04
CA GLY A 409 -27.05 -31.54 -27.26
C GLY A 409 -26.02 -32.42 -26.54
N SER A 410 -25.16 -31.86 -25.68
CA SER A 410 -24.21 -32.61 -24.85
C SER A 410 -24.68 -32.67 -23.39
N PRO A 411 -24.30 -33.71 -22.62
CA PRO A 411 -24.54 -33.72 -21.18
C PRO A 411 -23.88 -32.50 -20.51
N PRO A 412 -24.54 -31.86 -19.53
CA PRO A 412 -23.99 -30.67 -18.90
C PRO A 412 -22.73 -30.97 -18.07
N PRO A 413 -21.83 -29.99 -17.88
CA PRO A 413 -20.65 -30.14 -17.03
C PRO A 413 -21.03 -30.43 -15.58
N LYS A 414 -20.16 -31.14 -14.85
CA LYS A 414 -20.35 -31.40 -13.42
C LYS A 414 -20.28 -30.08 -12.63
N ILE A 415 -21.14 -29.97 -11.63
CA ILE A 415 -21.08 -28.92 -10.61
C ILE A 415 -19.95 -29.33 -9.66
N SER A 416 -18.78 -28.70 -9.77
CA SER A 416 -17.63 -28.93 -8.87
C SER A 416 -17.29 -27.67 -8.12
#